data_AF-A0A8T5UU15-F1
#
_entry.id   AF-A0A8T5UU15-F1
#
_cell.length_a   1.000
_cell.length_b   1.000
_cell.length_c   1.000
_cell.angle_alpha   90.00
_cell.angle_beta   90.00
_cell.angle_gamma   90.00
#
_symmetry.space_group_name_H-M   'P 1'
#
loop_
_entity.id
_entity.type
_entity.pdbx_description
1 polymer ?
#
loop_
_entity_poly.entity_id
_entity_poly.type
_entity_poly.pdbx_seq_one_letter_code
_entity_poly.pdbx_strand_id
1 'polypeptide(L)'
;NLGGFVIWCLSTLNLFSSLLLLSGADYLQVFQPNQLQAQAMLFINLYKNGSVIAQIPYGIWLFPLGYLVFKSRFLPKILGILLIADFFGLLIFVIQRFLLPGYEVISYPSSAVGFIAEISLSLWLLIKGVKDQK
;
A
#
# COMPACT_ATOMS: atom_id res chain seq x y z
N ASN A 1 -11.72 -4.68 3.06
CA ASN A 1 -10.52 -4.71 2.19
C ASN A 1 -9.77 -6.06 2.29
N LEU A 2 -10.43 -7.19 2.03
CA LEU A 2 -9.77 -8.50 2.11
C LEU A 2 -8.85 -8.74 0.90
N GLY A 3 -9.28 -8.31 -0.30
CA GLY A 3 -8.52 -8.50 -1.54
C GLY A 3 -7.15 -7.82 -1.52
N GLY A 4 -7.07 -6.56 -1.06
CA GLY A 4 -5.78 -5.87 -0.95
C GLY A 4 -4.83 -6.54 0.03
N PHE A 5 -5.36 -6.99 1.17
CA PHE A 5 -4.58 -7.71 2.16
C PHE A 5 -4.01 -9.03 1.63
N VAL A 6 -4.81 -9.82 0.91
CA VAL A 6 -4.35 -11.08 0.29
C VAL A 6 -3.24 -10.83 -0.73
N ILE A 7 -3.39 -9.82 -1.59
CA ILE A 7 -2.36 -9.45 -2.58
C ILE A 7 -1.09 -8.98 -1.87
N TRP A 8 -1.22 -8.22 -0.78
CA TRP A 8 -0.08 -7.79 0.02
C TRP A 8 0.68 -8.97 0.62
N CYS A 9 -0.01 -9.90 1.29
CA CYS A 9 0.60 -11.11 1.84
C CYS A 9 1.30 -11.93 0.75
N LEU A 10 0.65 -12.14 -0.41
CA LEU A 10 1.25 -12.86 -1.54
C LEU A 10 2.49 -12.14 -2.06
N SER A 11 2.47 -10.81 -2.12
CA SER A 11 3.62 -10.01 -2.51
C SER A 11 4.76 -10.19 -1.51
N THR A 12 4.49 -10.10 -0.20
CA THR A 12 5.50 -10.29 0.86
C THR A 12 6.14 -11.67 0.81
N LEU A 13 5.40 -12.72 0.45
CA LEU A 13 5.98 -14.04 0.22
C LEU A 13 7.06 -14.02 -0.86
N ASN A 14 6.90 -13.24 -1.93
CA ASN A 14 7.94 -13.09 -2.95
C ASN A 14 9.22 -12.46 -2.38
N LEU A 15 9.09 -11.46 -1.50
CA LEU A 15 10.25 -10.86 -0.84
C LEU A 15 10.97 -11.87 0.05
N PHE A 16 10.22 -12.72 0.77
CA PHE A 16 10.79 -13.81 1.57
C PHE A 16 11.49 -14.85 0.69
N SER A 17 10.90 -15.23 -0.45
CA SER A 17 11.53 -16.13 -1.43
C SER A 17 12.86 -15.59 -1.95
N SER A 18 12.96 -14.28 -2.20
CA SER A 18 14.24 -13.64 -2.57
C SER A 18 15.30 -13.82 -1.49
N LEU A 19 14.92 -13.76 -0.21
CA LEU A 19 15.84 -13.93 0.91
C LEU A 19 16.28 -15.39 1.06
N LEU A 20 15.35 -16.33 0.88
CA LEU A 20 15.65 -17.77 0.88
C LEU A 20 16.64 -18.15 -0.22
N LEU A 21 16.50 -17.60 -1.44
CA LEU A 21 17.43 -17.85 -2.54
C LEU A 21 18.85 -17.37 -2.28
N LEU A 22 19.00 -16.36 -1.41
CA LEU A 22 20.29 -15.80 -1.02
C LEU A 22 20.80 -16.34 0.33
N SER A 23 20.10 -17.32 0.93
CA SER A 23 20.43 -17.87 2.24
C SER A 23 21.72 -18.72 2.28
N GLY A 24 22.21 -19.16 1.12
CA GLY A 24 23.39 -20.03 1.02
C GLY A 24 23.14 -21.49 1.42
N ALA A 25 21.88 -21.93 1.43
CA ALA A 25 21.53 -23.32 1.76
C ALA A 25 22.15 -24.35 0.81
N ASP A 26 22.47 -25.54 1.32
CA ASP A 26 23.22 -26.58 0.58
C ASP A 26 22.51 -27.04 -0.71
N TYR A 27 21.18 -27.08 -0.71
CA TYR A 27 20.40 -27.46 -1.90
C TYR A 27 20.45 -26.41 -3.03
N LEU A 28 20.90 -25.19 -2.73
CA LEU A 28 21.06 -24.10 -3.71
C LEU A 28 22.41 -24.14 -4.43
N GLN A 29 23.38 -24.93 -3.94
CA GLN A 29 24.71 -25.03 -4.55
C GLN A 29 24.70 -25.64 -5.97
N VAL A 30 23.59 -26.26 -6.37
CA VAL A 30 23.36 -26.76 -7.73
C VAL A 30 23.21 -25.62 -8.74
N PHE A 31 22.78 -24.43 -8.28
CA PHE A 31 22.63 -23.24 -9.12
C PHE A 31 23.88 -22.39 -9.12
N GLN A 32 24.17 -21.74 -10.26
CA GLN A 32 25.27 -20.76 -10.30
C GLN A 32 24.92 -19.51 -9.48
N PRO A 33 25.89 -18.84 -8.83
CA PRO A 33 25.65 -17.62 -8.06
C PRO A 33 24.90 -16.53 -8.85
N ASN A 34 25.27 -16.34 -10.13
CA ASN A 34 24.63 -15.37 -11.01
C ASN A 34 23.15 -15.71 -11.28
N GLN A 35 22.79 -17.00 -11.32
CA GLN A 35 21.41 -17.44 -11.52
C GLN A 35 20.56 -17.18 -10.27
N LEU A 36 21.11 -17.47 -9.08
CA LEU A 36 20.43 -17.17 -7.82
C LEU A 36 20.19 -15.67 -7.64
N GLN A 37 21.18 -14.83 -7.98
CA GLN A 37 21.03 -13.39 -7.91
C GLN A 37 19.98 -12.84 -8.89
N ALA A 38 19.94 -13.38 -10.11
CA ALA A 38 18.92 -13.01 -11.10
C ALA A 38 17.50 -13.40 -10.63
N GLN A 39 17.33 -14.60 -10.05
CA GLN A 39 16.05 -15.03 -9.50
C GLN A 39 15.64 -14.20 -8.29
N ALA A 40 16.56 -13.87 -7.38
CA ALA A 40 16.31 -12.99 -6.25
C ALA A 40 15.81 -11.61 -6.74
N MET A 41 16.46 -11.02 -7.74
CA MET A 41 16.02 -9.77 -8.36
C MET A 41 14.63 -9.88 -9.01
N LEU A 42 14.31 -11.00 -9.65
CA LEU A 42 12.97 -11.25 -10.18
C LEU A 42 11.92 -11.24 -9.06
N PHE A 43 12.16 -11.95 -7.95
CA PHE A 43 11.25 -11.98 -6.82
C PHE A 43 11.07 -10.61 -6.15
N ILE A 44 12.15 -9.81 -6.05
CA ILE A 44 12.08 -8.41 -5.59
C ILE A 44 11.20 -7.58 -6.53
N ASN A 45 11.35 -7.73 -7.84
CA ASN A 45 10.53 -7.00 -8.82
C ASN A 45 9.06 -7.44 -8.78
N LEU A 46 8.78 -8.74 -8.57
CA LEU A 46 7.42 -9.24 -8.35
C LEU A 46 6.81 -8.64 -7.08
N TYR A 47 7.57 -8.58 -5.98
CA TYR A 47 7.12 -7.89 -4.76
C TYR A 47 6.77 -6.43 -5.02
N LYS A 48 7.64 -5.69 -5.72
CA LYS A 48 7.40 -4.27 -6.04
C LYS A 48 6.11 -4.09 -6.85
N ASN A 49 5.91 -4.88 -7.90
CA ASN A 49 4.72 -4.81 -8.73
C ASN A 49 3.45 -5.25 -7.98
N GLY A 50 3.53 -6.36 -7.23
CA GLY A 50 2.41 -6.85 -6.42
C GLY A 50 1.97 -5.85 -5.34
N SER A 51 2.92 -5.17 -4.72
CA SER A 51 2.65 -4.10 -3.73
C SER A 51 1.89 -2.93 -4.35
N VAL A 52 2.19 -2.57 -5.60
CA VAL A 52 1.47 -1.52 -6.34
C VAL A 52 0.05 -1.98 -6.67
N ILE A 53 -0.11 -3.23 -7.12
CA ILE A 53 -1.43 -3.82 -7.43
C ILE A 53 -2.31 -3.87 -6.18
N ALA A 54 -1.74 -4.17 -5.01
CA ALA A 54 -2.46 -4.21 -3.74
C ALA A 54 -3.08 -2.84 -3.35
N GLN A 55 -2.54 -1.72 -3.87
CA GLN A 55 -3.09 -0.39 -3.61
C GLN A 55 -4.43 -0.14 -4.33
N ILE A 56 -4.74 -0.88 -5.40
CA ILE A 56 -6.01 -0.73 -6.13
C ILE A 56 -7.22 -1.07 -5.25
N PRO A 57 -7.34 -2.29 -4.69
CA PRO A 57 -8.44 -2.62 -3.79
C PRO A 57 -8.42 -1.81 -2.49
N TYR A 58 -7.24 -1.34 -2.05
CA TYR A 58 -7.12 -0.40 -0.92
C TYR A 58 -7.79 0.94 -1.23
N GLY A 59 -7.44 1.57 -2.36
CA GLY A 59 -8.06 2.81 -2.82
C GLY A 59 -9.56 2.66 -3.04
N ILE A 60 -10.02 1.59 -3.69
CA ILE A 60 -11.45 1.32 -3.91
C ILE A 60 -12.21 1.24 -2.58
N TRP A 61 -11.59 0.74 -1.52
CA TRP A 61 -12.19 0.71 -0.18
C TRP A 61 -12.17 2.07 0.54
N LEU A 62 -11.14 2.88 0.28
CA LEU A 62 -11.01 4.23 0.83
C LEU A 62 -12.11 5.17 0.35
N PHE A 63 -12.57 5.02 -0.89
CA PHE A 63 -13.65 5.84 -1.44
C PHE A 63 -14.99 5.73 -0.68
N PRO A 64 -15.60 4.54 -0.48
CA PRO A 64 -16.82 4.41 0.29
C PRO A 64 -16.61 4.77 1.76
N LEU A 65 -15.43 4.49 2.33
CA LEU A 65 -15.09 4.91 3.69
C LEU A 65 -15.10 6.45 3.80
N GLY A 66 -14.39 7.16 2.93
CA GLY A 66 -14.37 8.63 2.89
C GLY A 66 -15.75 9.24 2.67
N TYR A 67 -16.56 8.64 1.80
CA TYR A 67 -17.96 9.06 1.61
C TYR A 67 -18.82 8.86 2.86
N LEU A 68 -18.68 7.72 3.54
CA LEU A 68 -19.38 7.46 4.80
C LEU A 68 -18.96 8.44 5.90
N VAL A 69 -17.67 8.75 6.00
CA VAL A 69 -17.15 9.78 6.92
C VAL A 69 -17.73 11.16 6.61
N PHE A 70 -17.83 11.52 5.31
CA PHE A 70 -18.40 12.81 4.89
C PHE A 70 -19.90 12.94 5.18
N LYS A 71 -20.66 11.85 4.99
CA LYS A 71 -22.11 11.81 5.26
C LYS A 71 -22.43 11.66 6.74
N SER A 72 -21.55 11.00 7.49
CA SER A 72 -21.68 10.79 8.93
C SER A 72 -21.59 12.12 9.67
N ARG A 73 -22.56 12.40 10.55
CA ARG A 73 -22.46 13.53 11.50
C ARG A 73 -21.54 13.22 12.69
N PHE A 74 -21.05 11.99 12.81
CA PHE A 74 -20.19 11.58 13.92
C PHE A 74 -18.76 12.08 13.76
N LEU A 75 -18.26 12.15 12.51
CA LEU A 75 -16.89 12.50 12.16
C LEU A 75 -16.81 13.87 11.47
N PRO A 76 -15.69 14.60 11.60
CA PRO A 76 -15.45 15.82 10.85
C PRO A 76 -15.47 15.57 9.34
N LYS A 77 -16.26 16.34 8.61
CA LYS A 77 -16.36 16.26 7.14
C LYS A 77 -15.00 16.43 6.43
N ILE A 78 -14.10 17.19 7.04
CA ILE A 78 -12.73 17.43 6.54
C ILE A 78 -11.97 16.10 6.40
N LEU A 79 -12.13 15.17 7.34
CA LEU A 79 -11.48 13.86 7.26
C LEU A 79 -12.02 13.04 6.07
N GLY A 80 -13.32 13.12 5.80
CA GLY A 80 -13.93 12.47 4.63
C GLY A 80 -13.36 13.00 3.32
N ILE A 81 -13.15 14.32 3.22
CA ILE A 81 -12.53 14.94 2.05
C ILE A 81 -11.06 14.50 1.89
N LEU A 82 -10.30 14.45 2.98
CA LEU A 82 -8.91 13.97 2.96
C LEU A 82 -8.82 12.51 2.50
N LEU A 83 -9.72 11.64 2.94
CA LEU A 83 -9.77 10.23 2.53
C LEU A 83 -10.14 10.07 1.05
N ILE A 84 -11.04 10.90 0.53
CA ILE A 84 -11.35 10.93 -0.90
C ILE A 84 -10.16 11.46 -1.71
N ALA A 85 -9.47 12.48 -1.21
CA ALA A 85 -8.26 12.99 -1.85
C ALA A 85 -7.14 11.94 -1.88
N ASP A 86 -6.98 11.16 -0.80
CA ASP A 86 -6.05 10.03 -0.73
C ASP A 86 -6.38 8.95 -1.77
N PHE A 87 -7.66 8.60 -1.95
CA PHE A 87 -8.08 7.69 -3.03
C PHE A 87 -7.59 8.16 -4.41
N PHE A 88 -7.73 9.44 -4.73
CA PHE A 88 -7.22 9.98 -5.99
C PHE A 88 -5.69 9.98 -6.04
N GLY A 89 -5.01 10.26 -4.94
CA GLY A 89 -3.56 10.17 -4.82
C GLY A 89 -3.03 8.77 -5.13
N LEU A 90 -3.67 7.74 -4.57
CA LEU A 90 -3.35 6.33 -4.84
C LEU A 90 -3.62 5.96 -6.31
N LEU A 91 -4.72 6.44 -6.90
CA LEU A 91 -5.03 6.20 -8.31
C LEU A 91 -3.95 6.79 -9.22
N ILE A 92 -3.52 8.03 -8.94
CA ILE A 92 -2.43 8.69 -9.65
C ILE A 92 -1.13 7.91 -9.48
N PHE A 93 -0.82 7.44 -8.27
CA PHE A 93 0.36 6.61 -8.00
C PHE A 93 0.38 5.32 -8.84
N VAL A 94 -0.74 4.58 -8.87
CA VAL A 94 -0.86 3.34 -9.65
C VAL A 94 -0.70 3.63 -11.14
N ILE A 95 -1.42 4.62 -11.67
CA ILE A 95 -1.32 5.02 -13.09
C ILE A 95 0.11 5.41 -13.44
N GLN A 96 0.75 6.24 -12.62
CA GLN A 96 2.12 6.66 -12.85
C GLN A 96 3.08 5.48 -12.85
N ARG A 97 2.95 4.53 -11.91
CA ARG A 97 3.86 3.37 -11.83
C ARG A 97 3.74 2.45 -13.05
N PHE A 98 2.56 2.31 -13.63
CA PHE A 98 2.33 1.46 -14.80
C PHE A 98 2.57 2.18 -16.14
N LEU A 99 2.15 3.44 -16.28
CA LEU A 99 2.23 4.18 -17.55
C LEU A 99 3.46 5.07 -17.68
N LEU A 100 3.97 5.62 -16.57
CA LEU A 100 5.04 6.64 -16.56
C LEU A 100 6.10 6.35 -15.47
N PRO A 101 6.82 5.22 -15.53
CA PRO A 101 7.76 4.81 -14.48
C PRO A 101 8.92 5.80 -14.25
N GLY A 102 9.18 6.73 -15.19
CA GLY A 102 10.22 7.76 -15.07
C GLY A 102 9.81 9.04 -14.34
N TYR A 103 8.54 9.23 -13.98
CA TYR A 103 8.02 10.48 -13.42
C TYR A 103 7.63 10.36 -11.94
N GLU A 104 8.59 10.01 -11.07
CA GLU A 104 8.33 9.79 -9.63
C GLU A 104 7.95 11.05 -8.83
N VAL A 105 8.12 12.24 -9.41
CA VAL A 105 7.86 13.54 -8.75
C VAL A 105 6.38 13.73 -8.39
N ILE A 106 5.47 13.07 -9.10
CA ILE A 106 4.01 13.19 -8.90
C ILE A 106 3.52 12.32 -7.71
N SER A 107 4.25 11.25 -7.39
CA SER A 107 3.90 10.32 -6.31
C SER A 107 4.14 10.88 -4.90
N TYR A 108 5.13 11.74 -4.73
CA TYR A 108 5.49 12.35 -3.44
C TYR A 108 4.33 13.14 -2.79
N PRO A 109 3.70 14.11 -3.47
CA PRO A 109 2.59 14.86 -2.89
C PRO A 109 1.38 13.98 -2.60
N SER A 110 1.09 13.01 -3.46
CA SER A 110 -0.01 12.05 -3.26
C SER A 110 0.17 11.23 -1.98
N SER A 111 1.39 10.74 -1.74
CA SER A 111 1.73 9.98 -0.54
C SER A 111 1.65 10.83 0.74
N ALA A 112 2.05 12.10 0.66
CA ALA A 112 1.93 13.04 1.78
C ALA A 112 0.48 13.31 2.17
N VAL A 113 -0.41 13.48 1.17
CA VAL A 113 -1.85 13.65 1.41
C VAL A 113 -2.44 12.42 2.10
N GLY A 114 -2.10 11.21 1.64
CA GLY A 114 -2.55 9.97 2.26
C GLY A 114 -2.11 9.80 3.69
N PHE A 115 -0.83 10.05 3.97
CA PHE A 115 -0.28 10.01 5.32
C PHE A 115 -1.00 10.97 6.27
N ILE A 116 -1.27 12.20 5.81
CA ILE A 116 -2.03 13.19 6.58
C ILE A 116 -3.47 12.72 6.81
N ALA A 117 -4.11 12.14 5.80
CA ALA A 117 -5.48 11.63 5.90
C ALA A 117 -5.59 10.51 6.95
N GLU A 118 -4.71 9.51 6.87
CA GLU A 118 -4.69 8.36 7.77
C GLU A 118 -4.33 8.75 9.21
N ILE A 119 -3.32 9.61 9.41
CA ILE A 119 -2.95 10.09 10.75
C ILE A 119 -4.07 10.92 11.35
N SER A 120 -4.66 11.84 10.56
CA SER A 120 -5.74 12.68 11.05
C SER A 120 -6.96 11.86 11.46
N LEU A 121 -7.30 10.82 10.68
CA LEU A 121 -8.36 9.89 11.02
C LEU A 121 -8.03 9.07 12.27
N SER A 122 -6.81 8.52 12.35
CA SER A 122 -6.36 7.69 13.47
C SER A 122 -6.32 8.47 14.78
N LEU A 123 -5.75 9.68 14.76
CA LEU A 123 -5.67 10.56 15.93
C LEU A 123 -7.08 10.96 16.41
N TRP A 124 -7.98 11.26 15.47
CA TRP A 124 -9.36 11.59 15.82
C TRP A 124 -10.07 10.41 16.47
N LEU A 125 -9.96 9.21 15.88
CA LEU A 125 -10.56 7.99 16.44
C LEU A 125 -9.99 7.64 17.81
N LEU A 126 -8.68 7.86 18.02
CA LEU A 126 -8.05 7.63 19.32
C LEU A 126 -8.59 8.60 20.39
N ILE A 127 -8.70 9.89 20.09
CA ILE A 127 -9.19 10.89 21.05
C ILE A 127 -10.70 10.73 21.33
N LYS A 128 -11.50 10.52 20.29
CA LYS A 128 -12.98 10.49 20.38
C LYS A 128 -13.51 9.09 20.72
N GLY A 129 -12.81 8.02 20.36
CA GLY A 129 -13.14 6.63 20.71
C GLY A 129 -12.80 6.28 22.16
N VAL A 130 -11.83 6.98 22.78
CA VAL A 130 -11.54 6.87 24.22
C VAL A 130 -12.54 7.67 25.06
N LYS A 131 -13.29 8.60 24.47
CA LYS A 131 -14.45 9.22 25.12
C LYS A 131 -15.61 8.23 25.11
N ASP A 132 -15.50 7.25 25.99
CA ASP A 132 -16.62 6.42 26.36
C ASP A 132 -17.76 7.31 26.89
N GLN A 133 -18.96 6.95 26.46
CA GLN A 133 -20.19 7.60 26.87
C GLN A 133 -20.34 7.41 28.38
N LYS A 134 -20.22 8.51 29.14
CA LYS A 134 -20.99 8.64 30.38
C LYS A 134 -22.27 9.37 30.05
#